data_AF-A0A064CN06-F1
#
_entry.id   AF-A0A064CN06-F1
#
_cell.length_a   1.000
_cell.length_b   1.000
_cell.length_c   1.000
_cell.angle_alpha   90.00
_cell.angle_beta   90.00
_cell.angle_gamma   90.00
#
_symmetry.space_group_name_H-M   'P 1'
#
loop_
_entity.id
_entity.type
_entity.pdbx_description
1 polymer ?
#
loop_
_entity_poly.entity_id
_entity_poly.type
_entity_poly.pdbx_seq_one_letter_code
_entity_poly.pdbx_strand_id
1 'polypeptide(L)'
;MTRLTGWRFWVLRDDWLYSPYAPARQPPHLETVTLWRGRSLRPVCPAVSRHVPPVGGCTCGVYFAMHLRDILATVERWRTSTGPNSIDTAQHVVGRVSFTPPVLFEHDTGGGAFTLEGRAAAATIERLWFDDRTIYSPRRNWERSRIQNILQARYRVPVSVGLPR
;
A
#
# COMPACT_ATOMS: atom_id res chain seq x y z
N MET A 1 13.32 -19.82 5.12
CA MET A 1 12.28 -18.79 5.33
C MET A 1 11.42 -18.72 4.09
N THR A 2 10.12 -18.91 4.21
CA THR A 2 9.19 -18.85 3.07
C THR A 2 8.99 -17.39 2.67
N ARG A 3 9.20 -17.08 1.39
CA ARG A 3 8.97 -15.77 0.77
C ARG A 3 7.78 -15.91 -0.17
N LEU A 4 6.87 -14.96 -0.11
CA LEU A 4 5.72 -14.90 -1.01
C LEU A 4 5.68 -13.52 -1.67
N THR A 5 5.26 -13.48 -2.93
CA THR A 5 5.04 -12.23 -3.65
C THR A 5 3.56 -11.95 -3.73
N GLY A 6 3.19 -10.69 -3.50
CA GLY A 6 1.82 -10.22 -3.63
C GLY A 6 1.78 -8.75 -4.02
N TRP A 7 0.62 -8.17 -3.83
CA TRP A 7 0.31 -6.82 -4.25
C TRP A 7 -0.12 -5.97 -3.08
N ARG A 8 0.20 -4.68 -3.16
CA ARG A 8 -0.19 -3.67 -2.18
C ARG A 8 -0.39 -2.33 -2.87
N PHE A 9 -1.22 -1.47 -2.29
CA PHE A 9 -1.28 -0.07 -2.67
C PHE A 9 -0.94 0.86 -1.52
N TRP A 10 -0.57 2.08 -1.88
CA TRP A 10 -0.28 3.20 -1.01
C TRP A 10 -0.92 4.46 -1.56
N VAL A 11 -1.03 5.43 -0.68
CA VAL A 11 -1.30 6.81 -1.02
C VAL A 11 0.03 7.57 -1.02
N LEU A 12 0.32 8.32 -2.07
CA LEU A 12 1.49 9.20 -2.15
C LEU A 12 1.09 10.59 -1.66
N ARG A 13 1.72 11.03 -0.56
CA ARG A 13 1.59 12.39 0.02
C ARG A 13 2.98 12.89 0.37
N ASP A 14 3.26 14.17 0.12
CA ASP A 14 4.56 14.80 0.41
C ASP A 14 5.76 13.97 -0.09
N ASP A 15 5.61 13.37 -1.28
CA ASP A 15 6.60 12.51 -1.93
C ASP A 15 6.89 11.16 -1.21
N TRP A 16 6.09 10.79 -0.22
CA TRP A 16 6.20 9.55 0.53
C TRP A 16 5.04 8.59 0.34
N LEU A 17 5.33 7.28 0.36
CA LEU A 17 4.30 6.23 0.38
C LEU A 17 3.74 6.03 1.78
N TYR A 18 2.43 6.10 1.88
CA TYR A 18 1.67 5.95 3.11
C TYR A 18 0.73 4.73 3.03
N SER A 19 0.72 3.92 4.09
CA SER A 19 -0.18 2.78 4.23
C SER A 19 -1.63 3.26 4.40
N PRO A 20 -2.57 2.88 3.52
CA PRO A 20 -3.98 3.20 3.68
C PRO A 20 -4.64 2.33 4.78
N TYR A 21 -3.95 1.28 5.22
CA TYR A 21 -4.39 0.41 6.30
C TYR A 21 -3.86 0.97 7.62
N ALA A 22 -4.72 1.65 8.38
CA ALA A 22 -4.47 1.99 9.78
C ALA A 22 -4.91 0.82 10.69
N PRO A 23 -4.20 0.52 11.79
CA PRO A 23 -4.68 -0.49 12.74
C PRO A 23 -6.01 -0.04 13.36
N ALA A 24 -7.01 -0.91 13.30
CA ALA A 24 -8.42 -0.67 13.70
C ALA A 24 -8.67 -0.30 15.20
N ARG A 25 -7.62 -0.01 15.98
CA ARG A 25 -7.70 0.30 17.42
C ARG A 25 -6.88 1.52 17.82
N GLN A 26 -6.78 2.52 16.95
CA GLN A 26 -6.18 3.80 17.32
C GLN A 26 -7.27 4.87 17.49
N PRO A 27 -7.11 5.79 18.45
CA PRO A 27 -8.00 6.94 18.58
C PRO A 27 -8.04 7.73 17.27
N PRO A 28 -9.18 8.30 16.88
CA PRO A 28 -9.37 8.99 15.59
C PRO A 28 -8.45 10.21 15.36
N HIS A 29 -7.75 10.69 16.39
CA HIS A 29 -6.80 11.80 16.35
C HIS A 29 -5.35 11.36 16.10
N LEU A 30 -5.08 10.06 16.07
CA LEU A 30 -3.79 9.49 15.69
C LEU A 30 -3.99 8.65 14.42
N GLU A 31 -4.27 9.31 13.30
CA GLU A 31 -4.05 8.73 11.98
C GLU A 31 -2.54 8.47 11.82
N THR A 32 -1.99 7.44 12.46
CA THR A 32 -0.63 6.99 12.13
C THR A 32 -0.72 6.16 10.86
N VAL A 33 -0.95 6.87 9.76
CA VAL A 33 -0.75 6.37 8.41
C VAL A 33 0.69 5.86 8.35
N THR A 34 0.89 4.55 8.20
CA THR A 34 2.24 3.98 8.31
C THR A 34 3.07 4.44 7.11
N LEU A 35 4.00 5.35 7.37
CA LEU A 35 4.96 5.87 6.41
C LEU A 35 5.96 4.77 6.00
N TRP A 36 6.08 4.53 4.70
CA TRP A 36 7.12 3.68 4.11
C TRP A 36 8.35 4.52 3.78
N ARG A 37 9.29 4.62 4.73
CA ARG A 37 10.52 5.42 4.58
C ARG A 37 11.50 4.87 3.54
N GLY A 38 11.35 3.63 3.10
CA GLY A 38 12.27 3.02 2.15
C GLY A 38 11.70 1.76 1.53
N ARG A 39 12.56 1.07 0.77
CA ARG A 39 12.20 -0.14 0.02
C ARG A 39 11.66 -1.27 0.91
N SER A 40 12.16 -1.38 2.13
CA SER A 40 11.78 -2.44 3.06
C SER A 40 11.08 -1.85 4.28
N LEU A 41 10.03 -2.54 4.74
CA LEU A 41 9.32 -2.23 5.97
C LEU A 41 9.31 -3.45 6.89
N ARG A 42 9.60 -3.21 8.18
CA ARG A 42 9.33 -4.14 9.28
C ARG A 42 8.45 -3.40 10.30
N PRO A 43 7.13 -3.61 10.31
CA PRO A 43 6.25 -2.95 11.27
C PRO A 43 6.52 -3.48 12.69
N VAL A 44 6.36 -2.59 13.66
CA VAL A 44 6.35 -2.94 15.09
C VAL A 44 4.90 -3.03 15.54
N CYS A 45 4.56 -4.03 16.35
CA CYS A 45 3.23 -4.13 16.93
C CYS A 45 2.98 -2.93 17.87
N PRO A 46 1.90 -2.15 17.68
CA PRO A 46 1.64 -0.99 18.53
C PRO A 46 1.19 -1.36 19.95
N ALA A 47 0.65 -2.58 20.14
CA ALA A 47 0.10 -3.03 21.41
C ALA A 47 1.12 -3.77 22.28
N VAL A 48 2.02 -4.54 21.67
CA VAL A 48 2.98 -5.38 22.39
C VAL A 48 4.31 -5.39 21.65
N SER A 49 5.32 -4.71 22.21
CA SER A 49 6.65 -4.54 21.57
C SER A 49 7.37 -5.86 21.28
N ARG A 50 7.03 -6.94 22.00
CA ARG A 50 7.61 -8.28 21.84
C ARG A 50 6.95 -9.09 20.73
N HIS A 51 5.79 -8.65 20.21
CA HIS A 51 5.13 -9.33 19.10
C HIS A 51 5.89 -9.07 17.80
N VAL A 52 6.42 -10.15 17.22
CA VAL A 52 6.90 -10.16 15.84
C VAL A 52 5.71 -10.56 14.97
N PRO A 53 5.14 -9.65 14.15
CA PRO A 53 4.06 -10.02 13.24
C PRO A 53 4.51 -11.13 12.28
N PRO A 54 3.61 -11.91 11.67
CA PRO A 54 2.17 -11.95 11.91
C PRO A 54 1.83 -12.79 13.15
N VAL A 55 0.95 -12.28 14.03
CA VAL A 55 0.40 -13.02 15.17
C VAL A 55 -1.12 -13.13 15.00
N GLY A 56 -1.68 -14.33 15.22
CA GLY A 56 -3.13 -14.54 15.19
C GLY A 56 -3.86 -13.60 16.16
N GLY A 57 -4.95 -12.97 15.71
CA GLY A 57 -5.70 -11.99 16.51
C GLY A 57 -5.07 -10.60 16.62
N CYS A 58 -3.88 -10.36 16.05
CA CYS A 58 -3.25 -9.03 15.98
C CYS A 58 -3.46 -8.41 14.60
N THR A 59 -3.80 -7.12 14.54
CA THR A 59 -3.83 -6.32 13.29
C THR A 59 -2.45 -5.78 12.89
N CYS A 60 -1.39 -6.21 13.57
CA CYS A 60 -0.02 -5.85 13.27
C CYS A 60 0.52 -6.66 12.08
N GLY A 61 1.41 -6.04 11.30
CA GLY A 61 2.03 -6.66 10.12
C GLY A 61 1.79 -5.86 8.84
N VAL A 62 2.42 -6.30 7.76
CA VAL A 62 2.21 -5.72 6.44
C VAL A 62 1.11 -6.48 5.71
N TYR A 63 -0.01 -5.82 5.48
CA TYR A 63 -1.14 -6.33 4.70
C TYR A 63 -0.79 -6.44 3.20
N PHE A 64 -1.31 -7.46 2.54
CA PHE A 64 -1.19 -7.62 1.10
C PHE A 64 -2.35 -8.42 0.52
N ALA A 65 -2.57 -8.27 -0.78
CA ALA A 65 -3.43 -9.18 -1.53
C ALA A 65 -2.57 -10.12 -2.38
N MET A 66 -3.04 -11.35 -2.55
CA MET A 66 -2.40 -12.30 -3.45
C MET A 66 -2.59 -11.92 -4.91
N HIS A 67 -3.74 -11.35 -5.25
CA HIS A 67 -4.12 -11.05 -6.62
C HIS A 67 -4.12 -9.55 -6.88
N LEU A 68 -3.63 -9.18 -8.07
CA LEU A 68 -3.61 -7.78 -8.50
C LEU A 68 -5.02 -7.19 -8.57
N ARG A 69 -5.98 -7.96 -9.07
CA ARG A 69 -7.38 -7.52 -9.24
C ARG A 69 -7.99 -7.00 -7.94
N ASP A 70 -7.66 -7.60 -6.80
CA ASP A 70 -8.21 -7.24 -5.50
C ASP A 70 -7.65 -5.87 -5.05
N ILE A 71 -6.37 -5.61 -5.34
CA ILE A 71 -5.75 -4.30 -5.11
C ILE A 71 -6.33 -3.24 -6.04
N LEU A 72 -6.48 -3.53 -7.32
CA LEU A 72 -7.07 -2.58 -8.27
C LEU A 72 -8.52 -2.23 -7.90
N ALA A 73 -9.33 -3.22 -7.52
CA ALA A 73 -10.69 -2.99 -7.02
C ALA A 73 -10.71 -2.16 -5.72
N THR A 74 -9.71 -2.36 -4.84
CA THR A 74 -9.59 -1.57 -3.62
C THR A 74 -9.17 -0.13 -3.90
N VAL A 75 -8.23 0.10 -4.83
CA VAL A 75 -7.84 1.44 -5.29
C VAL A 75 -9.05 2.16 -5.90
N GLU A 76 -9.86 1.47 -6.71
CA GLU A 76 -11.08 2.05 -7.28
C GLU A 76 -12.10 2.45 -6.21
N ARG A 77 -12.37 1.57 -5.24
CA ARG A 77 -13.28 1.88 -4.11
C ARG A 77 -12.79 3.05 -3.28
N TRP A 78 -11.49 3.12 -2.99
CA TRP A 78 -10.90 4.25 -2.27
C TRP A 78 -11.15 5.56 -3.01
N ARG A 79 -10.87 5.57 -4.33
CA ARG A 79 -11.08 6.73 -5.19
C ARG A 79 -12.53 7.21 -5.19
N THR A 80 -13.50 6.31 -5.24
CA THR A 80 -14.93 6.68 -5.24
C THR A 80 -15.41 7.14 -3.87
N SER A 81 -14.88 6.56 -2.78
CA SER A 81 -15.26 6.94 -1.40
C SER A 81 -14.77 8.31 -0.96
N THR A 82 -13.64 8.79 -1.51
CA THR A 82 -13.10 10.13 -1.19
C THR A 82 -13.85 11.27 -1.88
N GLY A 83 -14.80 10.97 -2.77
CA GLY A 83 -15.65 11.94 -3.47
C GLY A 83 -14.89 12.84 -4.48
N PRO A 84 -15.58 13.41 -5.48
CA PRO A 84 -14.96 14.27 -6.50
C PRO A 84 -14.50 15.64 -5.97
N ASN A 85 -14.93 16.02 -4.75
CA ASN A 85 -14.67 17.32 -4.13
C ASN A 85 -13.64 17.28 -2.99
N SER A 86 -13.03 16.12 -2.69
CA SER A 86 -11.91 16.14 -1.75
C SER A 86 -10.68 16.73 -2.43
N ILE A 87 -10.14 17.78 -1.82
CA ILE A 87 -8.88 18.43 -2.18
C ILE A 87 -7.68 17.47 -2.03
N ASP A 88 -7.92 16.28 -1.50
CA ASP A 88 -6.96 15.21 -1.37
C ASP A 88 -6.75 14.54 -2.73
N THR A 89 -5.98 15.24 -3.57
CA THR A 89 -5.39 14.84 -4.86
C THR A 89 -4.38 13.68 -4.73
N ALA A 90 -4.59 12.83 -3.72
CA ALA A 90 -3.63 11.88 -3.26
C ALA A 90 -3.39 10.83 -4.36
N GLN A 91 -2.14 10.75 -4.80
CA GLN A 91 -1.75 9.92 -5.92
C GLN A 91 -1.67 8.46 -5.47
N HIS A 92 -2.49 7.59 -6.06
CA HIS A 92 -2.46 6.17 -5.74
C HIS A 92 -1.23 5.51 -6.37
N VAL A 93 -0.56 4.66 -5.59
CA VAL A 93 0.60 3.87 -6.02
C VAL A 93 0.33 2.41 -5.73
N VAL A 94 0.47 1.54 -6.72
CA VAL A 94 0.39 0.07 -6.59
C VAL A 94 1.79 -0.50 -6.70
N GLY A 95 2.07 -1.58 -5.98
CA GLY A 95 3.37 -2.23 -6.03
C GLY A 95 3.30 -3.73 -5.88
N ARG A 96 4.29 -4.35 -6.50
CA ARG A 96 4.61 -5.76 -6.33
C ARG A 96 5.64 -5.85 -5.21
N VAL A 97 5.35 -6.70 -4.24
CA VAL A 97 6.06 -6.72 -2.97
C VAL A 97 6.34 -8.15 -2.57
N SER A 98 7.53 -8.35 -2.02
CA SER A 98 7.91 -9.60 -1.39
C SER A 98 7.72 -9.54 0.12
N PHE A 99 7.12 -10.58 0.67
CA PHE A 99 6.66 -10.67 2.04
C PHE A 99 7.39 -11.80 2.78
N THR A 100 7.80 -11.56 4.03
CA THR A 100 8.63 -12.53 4.79
C THR A 100 8.47 -12.41 6.32
N PRO A 101 8.23 -13.52 7.04
CA PRO A 101 7.40 -14.64 6.60
C PRO A 101 5.94 -14.18 6.37
N PRO A 102 5.30 -14.62 5.28
CA PRO A 102 3.88 -14.37 5.04
C PRO A 102 3.01 -15.36 5.84
N VAL A 103 1.85 -14.91 6.29
CA VAL A 103 0.73 -15.73 6.74
C VAL A 103 -0.51 -15.28 5.97
N LEU A 104 -1.25 -16.23 5.43
CA LEU A 104 -2.47 -15.99 4.67
C LEU A 104 -3.68 -16.14 5.60
N PHE A 105 -4.64 -15.24 5.44
CA PHE A 105 -5.92 -15.22 6.14
C PHE A 105 -7.02 -15.24 5.07
N GLU A 106 -7.78 -16.33 5.05
CA GLU A 106 -9.03 -16.36 4.32
C GLU A 106 -10.08 -15.64 5.18
N HIS A 107 -10.71 -14.63 4.59
CA HIS A 107 -11.84 -13.95 5.22
C HIS A 107 -13.12 -14.53 4.64
N ASP A 108 -13.92 -15.18 5.47
CA ASP A 108 -15.24 -15.70 5.10
C ASP A 108 -16.31 -14.59 5.08
N THR A 109 -16.00 -13.47 4.41
CA THR A 109 -16.88 -12.30 4.40
C THR A 109 -17.35 -12.02 2.98
N GLY A 110 -18.64 -12.24 2.72
CA GLY A 110 -19.36 -11.96 1.46
C GLY A 110 -19.40 -10.48 1.02
N GLY A 111 -18.39 -9.69 1.38
CA GLY A 111 -18.25 -8.27 1.04
C GLY A 111 -16.90 -7.63 1.39
N GLY A 112 -15.88 -8.41 1.80
CA GLY A 112 -14.57 -7.89 2.19
C GLY A 112 -13.76 -7.26 1.03
N ALA A 113 -12.74 -6.47 1.37
CA ALA A 113 -11.91 -5.81 0.36
C ALA A 113 -11.02 -6.79 -0.44
N PHE A 114 -10.70 -7.95 0.14
CA PHE A 114 -9.84 -8.98 -0.44
C PHE A 114 -10.56 -10.32 -0.42
N THR A 115 -10.44 -11.09 -1.51
CA THR A 115 -10.81 -12.51 -1.50
C THR A 115 -9.83 -13.32 -0.66
N LEU A 116 -8.55 -12.91 -0.63
CA LEU A 116 -7.50 -13.51 0.18
C LEU A 116 -6.54 -12.42 0.69
N GLU A 117 -6.55 -12.18 2.00
CA GLU A 117 -5.67 -11.21 2.66
C GLU A 117 -4.45 -11.92 3.23
N GLY A 118 -3.27 -11.39 2.99
CA GLY A 118 -2.06 -11.85 3.66
C GLY A 118 -1.52 -10.80 4.62
N ARG A 119 -0.81 -11.26 5.65
CA ARG A 119 0.02 -10.41 6.53
C ARG A 119 1.43 -10.96 6.62
N ALA A 120 2.39 -10.07 6.78
CA ALA A 120 3.79 -10.47 6.92
C ALA A 120 4.56 -9.66 7.96
N ALA A 121 5.61 -10.26 8.51
CA ALA A 121 6.53 -9.60 9.45
C ALA A 121 7.35 -8.49 8.78
N ALA A 122 7.61 -8.66 7.49
CA ALA A 122 8.39 -7.76 6.69
C ALA A 122 7.88 -7.76 5.26
N ALA A 123 8.11 -6.63 4.59
CA ALA A 123 7.81 -6.46 3.19
C ALA A 123 8.95 -5.72 2.50
N THR A 124 9.20 -6.04 1.24
CA THR A 124 10.20 -5.37 0.38
C THR A 124 9.57 -5.07 -0.97
N ILE A 125 9.55 -3.79 -1.36
CA ILE A 125 9.10 -3.37 -2.68
C ILE A 125 10.01 -3.95 -3.75
N GLU A 126 9.39 -4.50 -4.79
CA GLU A 126 10.09 -4.98 -5.98
C GLU A 126 9.89 -4.05 -7.16
N ARG A 127 8.67 -3.51 -7.30
CA ARG A 127 8.28 -2.63 -8.40
C ARG A 127 7.08 -1.78 -8.00
N LEU A 128 7.01 -0.56 -8.53
CA LEU A 128 5.91 0.37 -8.32
C LEU A 128 5.27 0.81 -9.64
N TRP A 129 4.00 1.18 -9.54
CA TRP A 129 3.16 1.78 -10.55
C TRP A 129 2.37 2.91 -9.91
N PHE A 130 2.21 4.05 -10.56
CA PHE A 130 1.34 5.12 -10.04
C PHE A 130 0.28 5.51 -11.05
N ASP A 131 -0.91 5.82 -10.55
CA ASP A 131 -2.12 6.10 -11.32
C ASP A 131 -2.12 7.51 -11.94
N ASP A 132 -1.70 7.68 -13.18
CA ASP A 132 -1.62 9.01 -13.82
C ASP A 132 -2.98 9.59 -14.26
N ARG A 133 -4.10 8.93 -13.94
CA ARG A 133 -5.45 9.40 -14.28
C ARG A 133 -5.84 10.71 -13.61
N THR A 134 -5.12 11.22 -12.62
CA THR A 134 -5.38 12.57 -12.08
C THR A 134 -4.57 13.64 -12.81
N ILE A 135 -3.65 13.23 -13.70
CA ILE A 135 -2.69 14.07 -14.40
C ILE A 135 -3.08 14.15 -15.88
N TYR A 136 -4.27 14.67 -16.20
CA TYR A 136 -4.79 14.74 -17.59
C TYR A 136 -4.36 15.96 -18.39
N SER A 137 -3.71 16.96 -17.77
CA SER A 137 -3.27 18.17 -18.50
C SER A 137 -1.86 18.01 -19.07
N PRO A 138 -1.61 18.33 -20.36
CA PRO A 138 -0.26 18.38 -20.94
C PRO A 138 0.70 19.29 -20.16
N ARG A 139 0.16 20.34 -19.49
CA ARG A 139 0.93 21.24 -18.62
C ARG A 139 1.44 20.59 -17.33
N ARG A 140 0.99 19.36 -17.02
CA ARG A 140 1.40 18.56 -15.85
C ARG A 140 2.21 17.30 -16.22
N ASN A 141 2.68 17.17 -17.47
CA ASN A 141 3.56 16.06 -17.84
C ASN A 141 4.85 16.02 -17.00
N TRP A 142 5.36 17.18 -16.58
CA TRP A 142 6.52 17.27 -15.67
C TRP A 142 6.24 16.60 -14.32
N GLU A 143 4.99 16.57 -13.87
CA GLU A 143 4.58 15.96 -12.60
C GLU A 143 4.72 14.43 -12.66
N ARG A 144 4.41 13.81 -13.80
CA ARG A 144 4.62 12.37 -14.04
C ARG A 144 6.10 12.01 -13.90
N SER A 145 6.97 12.75 -14.59
CA SER A 145 8.42 12.54 -14.53
C SER A 145 8.96 12.80 -13.13
N ARG A 146 8.46 13.84 -12.44
CA ARG A 146 8.85 14.15 -11.05
C ARG A 146 8.51 13.00 -10.11
N ILE A 147 7.26 12.54 -10.11
CA ILE A 147 6.79 11.44 -9.26
C ILE A 147 7.59 10.16 -9.55
N GLN A 148 7.76 9.84 -10.83
CA GLN A 148 8.54 8.66 -11.23
C GLN A 148 9.97 8.72 -10.69
N ASN A 149 10.67 9.84 -10.91
CA ASN A 149 12.06 10.03 -10.47
C ASN A 149 12.19 9.96 -8.95
N ILE A 150 11.27 10.59 -8.22
CA ILE A 150 11.25 10.58 -6.75
C ILE A 150 11.07 9.16 -6.22
N LEU A 151 10.09 8.42 -6.74
CA LEU A 151 9.84 7.04 -6.32
C LEU A 151 11.02 6.12 -6.67
N GLN A 152 11.62 6.28 -7.85
CA GLN A 152 12.81 5.52 -8.26
C GLN A 152 14.00 5.80 -7.35
N ALA A 153 14.31 7.08 -7.09
CA ALA A 153 15.43 7.48 -6.25
C ALA A 153 15.26 7.00 -4.80
N ARG A 154 14.04 7.15 -4.25
CA ARG A 154 13.73 6.84 -2.86
C ARG A 154 13.67 5.35 -2.57
N TYR A 155 12.95 4.61 -3.40
CA TYR A 155 12.70 3.19 -3.16
C TYR A 155 13.68 2.28 -3.89
N ARG A 156 14.47 2.82 -4.83
CA ARG A 156 15.49 2.08 -5.60
C ARG A 156 14.91 0.84 -6.27
N VAL A 157 13.76 1.01 -6.91
CA VAL A 157 13.03 -0.03 -7.63
C VAL A 157 12.53 0.53 -8.97
N PRO A 158 12.25 -0.33 -9.97
CA PRO A 158 11.57 0.11 -11.18
C PRO A 158 10.21 0.76 -10.85
N VAL A 159 9.92 1.87 -11.52
CA VAL A 159 8.64 2.60 -11.40
C VAL A 159 8.09 2.82 -12.79
N SER A 160 6.82 2.47 -12.99
CA SER A 160 6.08 2.66 -14.24
C SER A 160 4.91 3.63 -14.05
N VAL A 161 4.59 4.38 -15.10
CA VAL A 161 3.41 5.25 -15.15
C VAL A 161 2.20 4.42 -15.57
N GLY A 162 1.05 4.67 -14.93
CA GLY A 162 -0.18 3.91 -15.13
C GLY A 162 -0.24 2.67 -14.22
N LEU A 163 -1.46 2.23 -13.91
CA LEU A 163 -1.68 1.01 -13.12
C LEU A 163 -1.26 -0.25 -13.89
N PRO A 164 -0.79 -1.30 -13.19
CA PRO A 164 -0.42 -2.57 -13.82
C PRO A 164 -1.63 -3.21 -14.51
N ARG A 165 -1.38 -3.91 -15.62
CA ARG A 165 -2.38 -4.66 -16.40
C ARG A 165 -2.27 -6.15 -16.14
#